data_AF-A0AAJ0AYI9-F1
#
_entry.id   AF-A0AAJ0AYI9-F1
#
_cell.length_a   1.000
_cell.length_b   1.000
_cell.length_c   1.000
_cell.angle_alpha   90.00
_cell.angle_beta   90.00
_cell.angle_gamma   90.00
#
_symmetry.space_group_name_H-M   'P 1'
#
loop_
_entity.id
_entity.type
_entity.pdbx_description
1 polymer ?
#
loop_
_entity_poly.entity_id
_entity_poly.type
_entity_poly.pdbx_seq_one_letter_code
_entity_poly.pdbx_strand_id
1 'polypeptide(L)'
;MTSVQILPNSNISEHQAVSWECGSSLKNTLSAFYREVPSLDSKYGALTPHLTIRSLVKFHGYTVVWTDFLNQHLLIDEESRLVWIFQHKIWLSSQIGRSESLVPQPLLLEALDTLNVLFPPDDDHTRRFLQSREQEFYSLGHCGRVPSTDLKKYMYWGTNLDRLLTIAKGPRRGIWQFFPTPDRLNVLESANFVIASAALLLSIVGFVLGLVSIIYAKLSYQIGLESIDISKVSLDMSNESLELTRLQYLLSVAQACSDPGQARLLPDFCSAQA
;
A
#
# COMPACT_ATOMS: atom_id res chain seq x y z
N MET A 1 13.25 -4.53 -32.11
CA MET A 1 14.33 -3.61 -31.67
C MET A 1 14.43 -3.70 -30.16
N THR A 2 15.26 -4.62 -29.68
CA THR A 2 15.43 -4.92 -28.26
C THR A 2 16.62 -4.12 -27.76
N SER A 3 16.35 -3.05 -27.02
CA SER A 3 17.38 -2.24 -26.37
C SER A 3 17.96 -3.03 -25.19
N VAL A 4 19.09 -3.70 -25.41
CA VAL A 4 19.91 -4.26 -24.32
C VAL A 4 20.53 -3.07 -23.59
N GLN A 5 19.99 -2.71 -22.43
CA GLN A 5 20.64 -1.77 -21.53
C GLN A 5 21.83 -2.48 -20.88
N ILE A 6 23.02 -2.25 -21.41
CA ILE A 6 24.28 -2.56 -20.74
C ILE A 6 24.41 -1.54 -19.60
N LEU A 7 24.18 -1.99 -18.37
CA LEU A 7 24.42 -1.18 -17.19
C LEU A 7 25.93 -0.87 -17.08
N PRO A 8 26.29 0.33 -16.59
CA PRO A 8 27.67 0.81 -16.60
C PRO A 8 28.50 0.11 -15.52
N ASN A 9 29.73 -0.25 -15.91
CA ASN A 9 30.87 -0.70 -15.09
C ASN A 9 30.76 -0.38 -13.59
N SER A 10 30.41 -1.38 -12.79
CA SER A 10 30.95 -1.51 -11.44
C SER A 10 31.90 -2.73 -11.44
N ASN A 11 33.05 -2.59 -10.77
CA ASN A 11 34.12 -3.57 -10.66
C ASN A 11 33.65 -4.89 -10.04
N ILE A 12 32.98 -5.74 -10.82
CA ILE A 12 32.51 -7.06 -10.38
C ILE A 12 33.23 -8.11 -11.23
N SER A 13 34.40 -8.47 -10.72
CA SER A 13 35.10 -9.75 -10.87
C SER A 13 35.59 -10.14 -12.27
N GLU A 14 36.90 -9.95 -12.48
CA GLU A 14 37.70 -10.90 -13.26
C GLU A 14 37.27 -12.34 -12.93
N HIS A 15 37.09 -13.17 -13.94
CA HIS A 15 36.86 -14.60 -13.76
C HIS A 15 37.96 -15.19 -12.86
N GLN A 16 37.62 -15.45 -11.60
CA GLN A 16 38.57 -15.98 -10.63
C GLN A 16 38.91 -17.42 -11.02
N ALA A 17 40.05 -17.60 -11.68
CA ALA A 17 40.56 -18.92 -12.03
C ALA A 17 40.94 -19.65 -10.73
N VAL A 18 40.40 -20.85 -10.54
CA VAL A 18 40.74 -21.71 -9.41
C VAL A 18 41.97 -22.51 -9.78
N SER A 19 43.06 -22.34 -9.02
CA SER A 19 44.27 -23.16 -9.19
C SER A 19 44.00 -24.58 -8.73
N TRP A 20 43.99 -25.52 -9.68
CA TRP A 20 43.82 -26.95 -9.39
C TRP A 20 45.15 -27.56 -8.95
N GLU A 21 45.26 -27.93 -7.68
CA GLU A 21 46.44 -28.60 -7.15
C GLU A 21 46.55 -30.06 -7.61
N CYS A 22 47.75 -30.47 -8.00
CA CYS A 22 48.03 -31.80 -8.53
C CYS A 22 47.75 -32.88 -7.46
N GLY A 23 46.88 -33.85 -7.78
CA GLY A 23 46.47 -34.93 -6.86
C GLY A 23 45.19 -34.66 -6.06
N SER A 24 44.61 -33.46 -6.15
CA SER A 24 43.30 -33.16 -5.58
C SER A 24 42.16 -33.55 -6.54
N SER A 25 41.06 -34.10 -6.00
CA SER A 25 39.86 -34.34 -6.82
C SER A 25 39.13 -33.02 -7.07
N LEU A 26 38.56 -32.85 -8.27
CA LEU A 26 37.78 -31.65 -8.62
C LEU A 26 36.69 -31.33 -7.59
N LYS A 27 36.05 -32.36 -7.05
CA LYS A 27 35.02 -32.24 -6.01
C LYS A 27 35.56 -31.58 -4.73
N ASN A 28 36.78 -31.92 -4.33
CA ASN A 28 37.42 -31.33 -3.14
C ASN A 28 37.82 -29.88 -3.41
N THR A 29 38.38 -29.60 -4.59
CA THR A 29 38.75 -28.24 -5.01
C THR A 29 37.52 -27.32 -5.06
N LEU A 30 36.41 -27.79 -5.63
CA LEU A 30 35.15 -27.05 -5.64
C LEU A 30 34.59 -26.87 -4.23
N SER A 31 34.59 -27.92 -3.41
CA SER A 31 34.12 -27.81 -2.02
C SER A 31 34.92 -26.77 -1.23
N ALA A 32 36.23 -26.69 -1.45
CA ALA A 32 37.10 -25.70 -0.80
C ALA A 32 36.88 -24.28 -1.36
N PHE A 33 36.72 -24.14 -2.68
CA PHE A 33 36.50 -22.84 -3.33
C PHE A 33 35.20 -22.17 -2.87
N TYR A 34 34.12 -22.94 -2.78
CA TYR A 34 32.81 -22.41 -2.37
C TYR A 34 32.64 -22.29 -0.86
N ARG A 35 33.46 -23.00 -0.07
CA ARG A 35 33.30 -23.01 1.40
C ARG A 35 33.59 -21.61 1.93
N GLU A 36 32.54 -20.95 2.41
CA GLU A 36 32.69 -19.75 3.20
C GLU A 36 33.18 -20.15 4.60
N VAL A 37 34.10 -19.35 5.16
CA VAL A 37 34.38 -19.44 6.59
C VAL A 37 33.14 -18.90 7.31
N PRO A 38 32.44 -19.71 8.13
CA PRO A 38 31.25 -19.23 8.83
C PRO A 38 31.62 -17.98 9.61
N SER A 39 30.97 -16.86 9.31
CA SER A 39 31.14 -15.64 10.11
C SER A 39 30.74 -15.94 11.55
N LEU A 40 31.71 -15.90 12.47
CA LEU A 40 31.50 -16.05 13.92
C LEU A 40 30.46 -15.05 14.47
N ASP A 41 30.21 -13.96 13.74
CA ASP A 41 29.28 -12.88 14.05
C ASP A 41 27.93 -12.98 13.32
N SER A 42 27.38 -14.18 13.08
CA SER A 42 26.02 -14.27 12.51
C SER A 42 25.04 -13.52 13.43
N LYS A 43 24.49 -12.41 12.96
CA LYS A 43 23.63 -11.56 13.80
C LYS A 43 22.32 -12.28 14.14
N TYR A 44 21.96 -13.28 13.35
CA TYR A 44 20.73 -14.02 13.52
C TYR A 44 20.99 -15.53 13.57
N GLY A 45 20.41 -16.19 14.57
CA GLY A 45 20.47 -17.66 14.70
C GLY A 45 19.46 -18.41 13.84
N ALA A 46 18.47 -17.73 13.25
CA ALA A 46 17.41 -18.36 12.47
C ALA A 46 16.91 -17.47 11.33
N LEU A 47 16.63 -18.11 10.19
CA LEU A 47 15.94 -17.54 9.05
C LEU A 47 14.50 -17.21 9.44
N THR A 48 14.07 -15.99 9.16
CA THR A 48 12.67 -15.62 9.33
C THR A 48 11.86 -16.04 8.11
N PRO A 49 10.65 -16.58 8.27
CA PRO A 49 9.79 -17.01 7.16
C PRO A 49 9.38 -15.89 6.19
N HIS A 50 9.66 -14.62 6.53
CA HIS A 50 9.37 -13.46 5.69
C HIS A 50 10.54 -13.02 4.78
N LEU A 51 11.68 -13.72 4.82
CA LEU A 51 12.81 -13.44 3.93
C LEU A 51 12.51 -13.93 2.51
N THR A 52 11.85 -13.08 1.72
CA THR A 52 11.54 -13.36 0.31
C THR A 52 12.25 -12.36 -0.58
N ILE A 53 12.61 -12.74 -1.81
CA ILE A 53 13.25 -11.78 -2.71
C ILE A 53 12.32 -10.61 -3.03
N ARG A 54 11.01 -10.87 -3.08
CA ARG A 54 10.01 -9.85 -3.34
C ARG A 54 10.00 -8.80 -2.24
N SER A 55 10.13 -9.20 -0.97
CA SER A 55 10.17 -8.22 0.12
C SER A 55 11.40 -7.32 0.01
N LEU A 56 12.55 -7.87 -0.38
CA LEU A 56 13.77 -7.11 -0.67
C LEU A 56 13.57 -6.11 -1.82
N VAL A 57 13.00 -6.54 -2.94
CA VAL A 57 12.74 -5.66 -4.10
C VAL A 57 11.72 -4.57 -3.74
N LYS A 58 10.59 -4.96 -3.15
CA LYS A 58 9.47 -4.04 -2.90
C LYS A 58 9.75 -3.04 -1.79
N PHE A 59 10.32 -3.49 -0.67
CA PHE A 59 10.44 -2.68 0.54
C PHE A 59 11.84 -2.11 0.77
N HIS A 60 12.88 -2.71 0.20
CA HIS A 60 14.27 -2.27 0.38
C HIS A 60 14.88 -1.70 -0.92
N GLY A 61 14.18 -1.84 -2.05
CA GLY A 61 14.57 -1.24 -3.33
C GLY A 61 15.77 -1.92 -3.97
N TYR A 62 15.96 -3.23 -3.71
CA TYR A 62 16.96 -4.03 -4.40
C TYR A 62 16.47 -4.47 -5.78
N THR A 63 17.41 -4.70 -6.69
CA THR A 63 17.13 -5.28 -8.01
C THR A 63 17.75 -6.67 -8.10
N VAL A 64 16.98 -7.61 -8.63
CA VAL A 64 17.43 -8.98 -8.86
C VAL A 64 18.15 -9.04 -10.21
N VAL A 65 19.38 -9.53 -10.20
CA VAL A 65 20.15 -9.87 -11.39
C VAL A 65 20.21 -11.39 -11.51
N TRP A 66 19.74 -11.93 -12.62
CA TRP A 66 19.82 -13.36 -12.88
C TRP A 66 21.22 -13.72 -13.38
N THR A 67 21.77 -14.83 -12.88
CA THR A 67 23.10 -15.30 -13.26
C THR A 67 23.10 -16.80 -13.56
N ASP A 68 23.97 -17.20 -14.48
CA ASP A 68 24.25 -18.59 -14.84
C ASP A 68 25.37 -19.19 -13.97
N PHE A 69 25.96 -18.37 -13.10
CA PHE A 69 27.13 -18.72 -12.32
C PHE A 69 26.76 -18.96 -10.86
N LEU A 70 27.01 -20.18 -10.38
CA LEU A 70 26.66 -20.57 -9.01
C LEU A 70 27.48 -19.81 -7.95
N ASN A 71 28.72 -19.42 -8.26
CA ASN A 71 29.57 -18.62 -7.37
C ASN A 71 29.09 -17.18 -7.21
N GLN A 72 28.26 -16.68 -8.13
CA GLN A 72 27.63 -15.37 -8.01
C GLN A 72 26.28 -15.44 -7.30
N HIS A 73 25.78 -16.63 -6.99
CA HIS A 73 24.52 -16.77 -6.29
C HIS A 73 24.58 -16.11 -4.91
N LEU A 74 23.60 -15.25 -4.62
CA LEU A 74 23.49 -14.45 -3.40
C LEU A 74 24.62 -13.45 -3.17
N LEU A 75 25.37 -13.10 -4.22
CA LEU A 75 26.23 -11.92 -4.14
C LEU A 75 25.35 -10.69 -3.90
N ILE A 76 25.82 -9.77 -3.07
CA ILE A 76 25.09 -8.55 -2.71
C ILE A 76 26.01 -7.37 -2.95
N ASP A 77 25.54 -6.43 -3.76
CA ASP A 77 26.15 -5.11 -3.93
C ASP A 77 25.24 -4.13 -3.20
N GLU A 78 25.70 -3.63 -2.06
CA GLU A 78 24.94 -2.69 -1.23
C GLU A 78 24.90 -1.28 -1.84
N GLU A 79 25.91 -0.90 -2.63
CA GLU A 79 26.00 0.41 -3.27
C GLU A 79 24.99 0.50 -4.42
N SER A 80 25.05 -0.47 -5.34
CA SER A 80 24.13 -0.54 -6.48
C SER A 80 22.79 -1.20 -6.14
N ARG A 81 22.67 -1.79 -4.95
CA ARG A 81 21.49 -2.54 -4.47
C ARG A 81 21.11 -3.69 -5.40
N LEU A 82 22.11 -4.46 -5.80
CA LEU A 82 21.92 -5.62 -6.67
C LEU A 82 22.05 -6.90 -5.84
N VAL A 83 21.19 -7.87 -6.13
CA VAL A 83 21.31 -9.24 -5.61
C VAL A 83 21.36 -10.18 -6.79
N TRP A 84 22.41 -10.98 -6.88
CA TRP A 84 22.57 -11.97 -7.95
C TRP A 84 21.91 -13.28 -7.55
N ILE A 85 21.11 -13.84 -8.45
CA ILE A 85 20.36 -15.07 -8.20
C ILE A 85 20.58 -16.04 -9.34
N PHE A 86 20.96 -17.27 -8.97
CA PHE A 86 21.16 -18.33 -9.92
C PHE A 86 19.83 -18.76 -10.53
N GLN A 87 19.72 -18.74 -11.86
CA GLN A 87 18.44 -18.95 -12.54
C GLN A 87 18.11 -20.42 -12.84
N HIS A 88 19.10 -21.31 -12.88
CA HIS A 88 18.86 -22.68 -13.36
C HIS A 88 18.43 -23.65 -12.25
N LYS A 89 17.32 -23.37 -11.57
CA LYS A 89 16.77 -24.26 -10.52
C LYS A 89 16.52 -25.69 -11.02
N ILE A 90 16.04 -25.83 -12.26
CA ILE A 90 15.79 -27.13 -12.89
C ILE A 90 17.08 -27.94 -13.02
N TRP A 91 18.16 -27.28 -13.44
CA TRP A 91 19.47 -27.92 -13.54
C TRP A 91 19.93 -28.43 -12.18
N LEU A 92 19.82 -27.63 -11.11
CA LEU A 92 20.17 -28.07 -9.74
C LEU A 92 19.40 -29.34 -9.34
N SER A 93 18.07 -29.36 -9.54
CA SER A 93 17.26 -30.53 -9.20
C SER A 93 17.66 -31.79 -9.98
N SER A 94 18.08 -31.64 -11.23
CA SER A 94 18.47 -32.78 -12.09
C SER A 94 19.80 -33.43 -11.70
N GLN A 95 20.67 -32.68 -11.01
CA GLN A 95 21.97 -33.18 -10.55
C GLN A 95 21.88 -33.88 -9.19
N ILE A 96 20.79 -33.66 -8.44
CA ILE A 96 20.55 -34.34 -7.17
C ILE A 96 20.28 -35.82 -7.43
N GLY A 97 20.99 -36.69 -6.71
CA GLY A 97 20.83 -38.15 -6.83
C GLY A 97 21.65 -38.81 -7.93
N ARG A 98 22.38 -38.04 -8.77
CA ARG A 98 23.36 -38.59 -9.70
C ARG A 98 24.65 -38.99 -8.97
N SER A 99 25.09 -40.24 -9.16
CA SER A 99 26.35 -40.73 -8.56
C SER A 99 27.59 -40.07 -9.17
N GLU A 100 27.50 -39.59 -10.41
CA GLU A 100 28.61 -38.99 -11.18
C GLU A 100 28.59 -37.45 -11.20
N SER A 101 27.88 -36.80 -10.30
CA SER A 101 27.88 -35.32 -10.25
C SER A 101 29.28 -34.78 -9.95
N LEU A 102 29.80 -33.94 -10.86
CA LEU A 102 31.05 -33.20 -10.69
C LEU A 102 30.95 -32.18 -9.55
N VAL A 103 29.74 -31.68 -9.29
CA VAL A 103 29.47 -30.71 -8.24
C VAL A 103 29.19 -31.43 -6.92
N PRO A 104 29.79 -31.00 -5.80
CA PRO A 104 29.50 -31.56 -4.49
C PRO A 104 28.00 -31.51 -4.17
N GLN A 105 27.42 -32.67 -3.82
CA GLN A 105 26.01 -32.75 -3.42
C GLN A 105 25.63 -31.74 -2.31
N PRO A 106 26.44 -31.52 -1.25
CA PRO A 106 26.11 -30.51 -0.23
C PRO A 106 25.92 -29.11 -0.80
N LEU A 107 26.72 -28.72 -1.80
CA LEU A 107 26.65 -27.42 -2.46
C LEU A 107 25.34 -27.28 -3.27
N LEU A 108 24.96 -28.33 -4.02
CA LEU A 108 23.72 -28.34 -4.79
C LEU A 108 22.49 -28.27 -3.89
N LEU A 109 22.51 -29.02 -2.78
CA LEU A 109 21.40 -29.04 -1.82
C LEU A 109 21.24 -27.68 -1.15
N GLU A 110 22.33 -27.05 -0.74
CA GLU A 110 22.29 -25.73 -0.11
C GLU A 110 21.81 -24.65 -1.08
N ALA A 111 22.27 -24.66 -2.34
CA ALA A 111 21.81 -23.74 -3.38
C ALA A 111 20.31 -23.91 -3.68
N LEU A 112 19.79 -25.13 -3.58
CA LEU A 112 18.37 -25.38 -3.77
C LEU A 112 17.55 -24.89 -2.55
N ASP A 113 18.08 -25.11 -1.35
CA ASP A 113 17.46 -24.66 -0.11
C ASP A 113 17.42 -23.12 -0.05
N THR A 114 18.48 -22.41 -0.44
CA THR A 114 18.51 -20.93 -0.53
C THR A 114 17.45 -20.40 -1.51
N LEU A 115 17.29 -21.04 -2.67
CA LEU A 115 16.26 -20.68 -3.63
C LEU A 115 14.84 -20.93 -3.09
N ASN A 116 14.63 -22.02 -2.36
CA ASN A 116 13.34 -22.30 -1.73
C ASN A 116 13.02 -21.29 -0.60
N VAL A 117 14.02 -20.80 0.13
CA VAL A 117 13.84 -19.73 1.13
C VAL A 117 13.42 -18.43 0.46
N LEU A 118 14.14 -18.01 -0.60
CA LEU A 118 13.89 -16.72 -1.25
C LEU A 118 12.65 -16.71 -2.14
N PHE A 119 12.28 -17.87 -2.67
CA PHE A 119 11.14 -18.10 -3.55
C PHE A 119 10.25 -19.22 -3.01
N PRO A 120 9.54 -18.99 -1.90
CA PRO A 120 8.61 -19.97 -1.38
C PRO A 120 7.46 -20.16 -2.40
N PRO A 121 7.10 -21.40 -2.78
CA PRO A 121 6.06 -21.66 -3.78
C PRO A 121 4.65 -21.37 -3.25
N ASP A 122 4.48 -21.32 -1.93
CA ASP A 122 3.20 -20.99 -1.28
C ASP A 122 2.92 -19.48 -1.24
N ASP A 123 3.86 -18.63 -1.69
CA ASP A 123 3.64 -17.18 -1.80
C ASP A 123 3.20 -16.77 -3.22
N ASP A 124 1.90 -16.54 -3.37
CA ASP A 124 1.26 -16.04 -4.59
C ASP A 124 1.91 -14.81 -5.17
N HIS A 125 2.47 -13.96 -4.32
CA HIS A 125 3.07 -12.75 -4.80
C HIS A 125 4.47 -12.96 -5.39
N THR A 126 5.25 -13.85 -4.78
CA THR A 126 6.56 -14.24 -5.34
C THR A 126 6.36 -15.04 -6.64
N ARG A 127 5.25 -15.78 -6.76
CA ARG A 127 4.80 -16.38 -8.03
C ARG A 127 4.63 -15.39 -9.17
N ARG A 128 3.85 -14.33 -8.92
CA ARG A 128 3.64 -13.27 -9.93
C ARG A 128 4.93 -12.55 -10.27
N PHE A 129 5.82 -12.36 -9.30
CA PHE A 129 7.14 -11.76 -9.53
C PHE A 129 7.98 -12.62 -10.49
N LEU A 130 8.05 -13.93 -10.26
CA LEU A 130 8.77 -14.86 -11.14
C LEU A 130 8.16 -14.93 -12.55
N GLN A 131 6.83 -14.99 -12.66
CA GLN A 131 6.12 -14.98 -13.95
C GLN A 131 6.43 -13.72 -14.76
N SER A 132 6.50 -12.56 -14.11
CA SER A 132 6.85 -11.30 -14.77
C SER A 132 8.30 -11.24 -15.29
N ARG A 133 9.13 -12.21 -14.90
CA ARG A 133 10.55 -12.32 -15.26
C ARG A 133 10.86 -13.59 -16.05
N GLU A 134 9.83 -14.30 -16.52
CA GLU A 134 9.94 -15.54 -17.30
C GLU A 134 10.77 -16.63 -16.60
N GLN A 135 10.68 -16.71 -15.27
CA GLN A 135 11.41 -17.71 -14.48
C GLN A 135 10.53 -18.89 -14.09
N GLU A 136 10.97 -20.11 -14.42
CA GLU A 136 10.20 -21.35 -14.25
C GLU A 136 10.46 -22.09 -12.94
N PHE A 137 10.78 -21.39 -11.84
CA PHE A 137 11.21 -22.02 -10.58
C PHE A 137 10.15 -22.94 -9.96
N TYR A 138 8.87 -22.65 -10.20
CA TYR A 138 7.75 -23.37 -9.59
C TYR A 138 7.26 -24.58 -10.40
N SER A 139 7.77 -24.78 -11.61
CA SER A 139 7.52 -26.01 -12.38
C SER A 139 7.89 -27.28 -11.58
N LEU A 140 8.82 -27.14 -10.63
CA LEU A 140 9.33 -28.22 -9.77
C LEU A 140 8.87 -28.12 -8.30
N GLY A 141 8.08 -27.10 -7.95
CA GLY A 141 7.71 -26.81 -6.57
C GLY A 141 8.91 -26.67 -5.62
N HIS A 142 8.84 -27.33 -4.46
CA HIS A 142 9.90 -27.39 -3.45
C HIS A 142 11.04 -28.37 -3.80
N CYS A 143 10.93 -29.12 -4.91
CA CYS A 143 11.80 -30.28 -5.19
C CYS A 143 11.83 -31.29 -4.01
N GLY A 144 10.72 -31.41 -3.26
CA GLY A 144 10.60 -32.29 -2.11
C GLY A 144 11.42 -31.91 -0.87
N ARG A 145 11.98 -30.69 -0.82
CA ARG A 145 12.84 -30.24 0.29
C ARG A 145 12.22 -29.07 1.04
N VAL A 146 12.17 -29.20 2.37
CA VAL A 146 11.86 -28.10 3.27
C VAL A 146 13.19 -27.42 3.63
N PRO A 147 13.34 -26.11 3.36
CA PRO A 147 14.58 -25.41 3.68
C PRO A 147 14.83 -25.40 5.19
N SER A 148 16.09 -25.45 5.59
CA SER A 148 16.46 -25.33 7.01
C SER A 148 16.19 -23.91 7.50
N THR A 149 15.53 -23.78 8.64
CA THR A 149 15.36 -22.50 9.35
C THR A 149 16.64 -22.05 10.05
N ASP A 150 17.54 -22.98 10.37
CA ASP A 150 18.81 -22.67 11.05
C ASP A 150 19.86 -22.23 10.03
N LEU A 151 20.37 -21.01 10.21
CA LEU A 151 21.36 -20.38 9.34
C LEU A 151 22.72 -21.09 9.40
N LYS A 152 23.04 -21.73 10.54
CA LYS A 152 24.32 -22.44 10.73
C LYS A 152 24.47 -23.68 9.86
N LYS A 153 23.36 -24.16 9.28
CA LYS A 153 23.39 -25.30 8.35
C LYS A 153 23.82 -24.92 6.94
N TYR A 154 23.87 -23.62 6.64
CA TYR A 154 24.31 -23.09 5.35
C TYR A 154 25.82 -22.81 5.42
N MET A 155 26.62 -23.70 4.84
CA MET A 155 28.09 -23.64 4.85
C MET A 155 28.67 -22.82 3.70
N TYR A 156 27.91 -22.63 2.63
CA TYR A 156 28.38 -22.00 1.39
C TYR A 156 27.80 -20.60 1.18
N TRP A 157 26.57 -20.35 1.62
CA TRP A 157 25.88 -19.07 1.48
C TRP A 157 25.34 -18.50 2.80
N GLY A 158 25.71 -19.09 3.93
CA GLY A 158 25.22 -18.68 5.24
C GLY A 158 25.50 -17.21 5.56
N THR A 159 26.68 -16.70 5.21
CA THR A 159 27.04 -15.29 5.45
C THR A 159 26.25 -14.34 4.55
N ASN A 160 26.05 -14.70 3.28
CA ASN A 160 25.24 -13.90 2.36
C ASN A 160 23.75 -13.91 2.75
N LEU A 161 23.23 -15.03 3.24
CA LEU A 161 21.89 -15.11 3.82
C LEU A 161 21.75 -14.26 5.09
N ASP A 162 22.75 -14.25 5.99
CA ASP A 162 22.75 -13.37 7.18
C ASP A 162 22.70 -11.89 6.78
N ARG A 163 23.45 -11.52 5.73
CA ARG A 163 23.43 -10.16 5.17
C ARG A 163 22.07 -9.81 4.59
N LEU A 164 21.46 -10.69 3.77
CA LEU A 164 20.11 -10.49 3.24
C LEU A 164 19.08 -10.37 4.37
N LEU A 165 19.23 -11.15 5.43
CA LEU A 165 18.36 -11.09 6.60
C LEU A 165 18.54 -9.77 7.38
N THR A 166 19.78 -9.29 7.50
CA THR A 166 20.09 -7.96 8.05
C THR A 166 19.43 -6.87 7.23
N ILE A 167 19.48 -6.95 5.90
CA ILE A 167 18.83 -6.00 5.00
C ILE A 167 17.32 -6.05 5.16
N ALA A 168 16.71 -7.25 5.16
CA ALA A 168 15.28 -7.44 5.31
C ALA A 168 14.74 -6.95 6.67
N LYS A 169 15.54 -7.09 7.73
CA LYS A 169 15.26 -6.53 9.06
C LYS A 169 15.70 -5.07 9.21
N GLY A 170 16.42 -4.52 8.23
CA GLY A 170 16.84 -3.13 8.19
C GLY A 170 15.67 -2.16 7.94
N PRO A 171 15.89 -0.84 7.99
CA PRO A 171 14.86 0.13 7.65
C PRO A 171 14.40 -0.05 6.19
N ARG A 172 13.08 -0.01 5.98
CA ARG A 172 12.49 0.05 4.64
C ARG A 172 12.83 1.37 3.97
N ARG A 173 12.87 1.39 2.64
CA ARG A 173 13.24 2.56 1.85
C ARG A 173 12.08 3.05 0.98
N GLY A 174 12.08 4.35 0.67
CA GLY A 174 11.10 5.00 -0.18
C GLY A 174 9.75 5.25 0.52
N ILE A 175 8.66 5.26 -0.25
CA ILE A 175 7.31 5.48 0.27
C ILE A 175 6.91 4.48 1.35
N TRP A 176 7.49 3.28 1.34
CA TRP A 176 7.20 2.22 2.30
C TRP A 176 7.79 2.46 3.69
N GLN A 177 8.69 3.43 3.85
CA GLN A 177 9.18 3.86 5.16
C GLN A 177 8.06 4.47 6.00
N PHE A 178 7.09 5.12 5.35
CA PHE A 178 6.01 5.85 6.02
C PHE A 178 4.77 4.99 6.32
N PHE A 179 4.70 3.77 5.77
CA PHE A 179 3.55 2.88 5.98
C PHE A 179 3.74 1.98 7.21
N PRO A 180 2.77 1.96 8.15
CA PRO A 180 2.83 1.10 9.32
C PRO A 180 2.81 -0.38 8.92
N THR A 181 3.61 -1.21 9.61
CA THR A 181 3.53 -2.67 9.52
C THR A 181 3.24 -3.23 10.90
N PRO A 182 2.40 -4.27 11.04
CA PRO A 182 2.03 -4.81 12.35
C PRO A 182 3.22 -5.28 13.22
N ASP A 183 4.33 -5.66 12.59
CA ASP A 183 5.45 -6.37 13.24
C ASP A 183 6.56 -5.48 13.83
N ARG A 184 6.46 -4.14 13.79
CA ARG A 184 7.49 -3.28 14.39
C ARG A 184 7.01 -2.47 15.57
N LEU A 185 7.80 -2.54 16.64
CA LEU A 185 7.76 -1.80 17.91
C LEU A 185 7.71 -0.26 17.79
N ASN A 186 7.76 0.31 16.58
CA ASN A 186 7.56 1.75 16.34
C ASN A 186 6.11 2.04 15.86
N VAL A 187 5.13 1.30 16.39
CA VAL A 187 3.71 1.59 16.19
C VAL A 187 3.38 3.02 16.62
N LEU A 188 4.02 3.50 17.70
CA LEU A 188 3.79 4.85 18.22
C LEU A 188 4.28 5.95 17.27
N GLU A 189 5.47 5.78 16.69
CA GLU A 189 6.06 6.77 15.78
C GLU A 189 5.34 6.80 14.43
N SER A 190 4.97 5.63 13.90
CA SER A 190 4.14 5.53 12.68
C SER A 190 2.71 6.02 12.89
N ALA A 191 2.11 5.79 14.07
CA ALA A 191 0.80 6.32 14.42
C ALA A 191 0.81 7.85 14.51
N ASN A 192 1.83 8.46 15.13
CA ASN A 192 1.95 9.91 15.19
C ASN A 192 2.00 10.55 13.80
N PHE A 193 2.72 9.94 12.85
CA PHE A 193 2.77 10.41 11.48
C PHE A 193 1.40 10.32 10.78
N VAL A 194 0.69 9.20 10.94
CA VAL A 194 -0.66 9.03 10.37
C VAL A 194 -1.66 10.02 10.98
N ILE A 195 -1.63 10.20 12.31
CA ILE A 195 -2.49 11.16 13.01
C ILE A 195 -2.19 12.59 12.55
N ALA A 196 -0.92 12.97 12.46
CA ALA A 196 -0.53 14.30 11.99
C ALA A 196 -0.97 14.55 10.53
N SER A 197 -0.80 13.56 9.65
CA SER A 197 -1.25 13.65 8.26
C SER A 197 -2.77 13.76 8.15
N ALA A 198 -3.51 12.97 8.93
CA ALA A 198 -4.97 13.04 8.97
C ALA A 198 -5.47 14.38 9.52
N ALA A 199 -4.83 14.92 10.57
CA ALA A 199 -5.15 16.23 11.14
C ALA A 199 -4.90 17.36 10.14
N LEU A 200 -3.80 17.29 9.37
CA LEU A 200 -3.51 18.26 8.31
C LEU A 200 -4.58 18.23 7.22
N LEU A 201 -4.95 17.03 6.74
CA LEU A 201 -6.00 16.88 5.73
C LEU A 201 -7.35 17.39 6.23
N LEU A 202 -7.73 17.03 7.47
CA LEU A 202 -8.98 17.48 8.07
C LEU A 202 -9.00 19.01 8.24
N SER A 203 -7.87 19.63 8.56
CA SER A 203 -7.75 21.08 8.65
C SER A 203 -7.96 21.75 7.29
N ILE A 204 -7.41 21.20 6.21
CA ILE A 204 -7.61 21.71 4.85
C ILE A 204 -9.09 21.60 4.46
N VAL A 205 -9.73 20.46 4.72
CA VAL A 205 -11.16 20.25 4.43
C VAL A 205 -12.01 21.22 5.25
N GLY A 206 -11.73 21.35 6.56
CA GLY A 206 -12.43 22.27 7.45
C GLY A 206 -12.31 23.72 7.00
N PHE A 207 -11.13 24.12 6.51
CA PHE A 207 -10.91 25.45 5.94
C PHE A 207 -11.79 25.70 4.71
N VAL A 208 -11.85 24.75 3.78
CA VAL A 208 -12.70 24.87 2.58
C VAL A 208 -14.18 24.92 2.95
N LEU A 209 -14.64 24.05 3.85
CA LEU A 209 -16.02 24.07 4.34
C LEU A 209 -16.35 25.40 5.05
N GLY A 210 -15.40 25.96 5.78
CA GLY A 210 -15.51 27.29 6.39
C GLY A 210 -15.74 28.39 5.35
N LEU A 211 -14.96 28.40 4.27
CA LEU A 211 -15.13 29.36 3.17
C LEU A 211 -16.51 29.22 2.51
N VAL A 212 -16.94 27.99 2.26
CA VAL A 212 -18.26 27.69 1.68
C VAL A 212 -19.38 28.18 2.60
N SER A 213 -19.25 27.97 3.91
CA SER A 213 -20.21 28.46 4.92
C SER A 213 -20.36 29.98 4.89
N ILE A 214 -19.27 30.74 4.73
CA ILE A 214 -19.31 32.21 4.62
C ILE A 214 -20.13 32.64 3.39
N ILE A 215 -19.97 31.96 2.26
CA ILE A 215 -20.74 32.26 1.04
C ILE A 215 -22.22 31.99 1.27
N TYR A 216 -22.56 30.83 1.84
CA TYR A 216 -23.95 30.49 2.17
C TYR A 216 -24.57 31.46 3.16
N ALA A 217 -23.83 31.90 4.18
CA ALA A 217 -24.30 32.89 5.14
C ALA A 217 -24.64 34.23 4.46
N LYS A 218 -23.80 34.70 3.53
CA LYS A 218 -24.06 35.92 2.77
C LYS A 218 -25.32 35.79 1.91
N LEU A 219 -25.48 34.68 1.21
CA LEU A 219 -26.66 34.42 0.38
C LEU A 219 -27.93 34.37 1.23
N SER A 220 -27.90 33.62 2.33
CA SER A 220 -29.02 33.50 3.27
C SER A 220 -29.41 34.86 3.87
N TYR A 221 -28.43 35.71 4.15
CA TYR A 221 -28.69 37.06 4.66
C TYR A 221 -29.42 37.93 3.63
N GLN A 222 -29.01 37.89 2.35
CA GLN A 222 -29.68 38.64 1.28
C GLN A 222 -31.14 38.19 1.09
N ILE A 223 -31.36 36.88 1.01
CA ILE A 223 -32.72 36.31 0.90
C ILE A 223 -33.56 36.71 2.12
N GLY A 224 -32.97 36.74 3.31
CA GLY A 224 -33.63 37.19 4.53
C GLY A 224 -34.10 38.65 4.47
N LEU A 225 -33.27 39.57 3.97
CA LEU A 225 -33.65 40.98 3.80
C LEU A 225 -34.83 41.14 2.83
N GLU A 226 -34.79 40.46 1.68
CA GLU A 226 -35.91 40.48 0.71
C GLU A 226 -37.20 39.93 1.31
N SER A 227 -37.12 38.88 2.15
CA SER A 227 -38.29 38.32 2.83
C SER A 227 -38.98 39.30 3.79
N ILE A 228 -38.21 40.20 4.42
CA ILE A 228 -38.75 41.21 5.33
C ILE A 228 -39.57 42.24 4.56
N ASP A 229 -39.11 42.66 3.38
CA ASP A 229 -39.84 43.64 2.56
C ASP A 229 -41.12 43.04 1.97
N ILE A 230 -41.08 41.80 1.51
CA ILE A 230 -42.29 41.07 1.08
C ILE A 230 -43.30 40.94 2.24
N SER A 231 -42.80 40.71 3.46
CA SER A 231 -43.66 40.62 4.65
C SER A 231 -44.35 41.96 4.96
N LYS A 232 -43.68 43.10 4.76
CA LYS A 232 -44.31 44.43 4.93
C LYS A 232 -45.42 44.66 3.92
N VAL A 233 -45.17 44.36 2.63
CA VAL A 233 -46.19 44.50 1.57
C VAL A 233 -47.40 43.61 1.87
N SER A 234 -47.17 42.41 2.38
CA SER A 234 -48.25 41.49 2.77
C SER A 234 -49.08 42.03 3.93
N LEU A 235 -48.47 42.72 4.90
CA LEU A 235 -49.17 43.37 6.00
C LEU A 235 -50.00 44.57 5.52
N ASP A 236 -49.46 45.42 4.66
CA ASP A 236 -50.18 46.56 4.11
C ASP A 236 -51.40 46.09 3.29
N MET A 237 -51.21 45.09 2.43
CA MET A 237 -52.29 44.48 1.66
C MET A 237 -53.35 43.84 2.56
N SER A 238 -52.94 43.20 3.67
CA SER A 238 -53.87 42.65 4.65
C SER A 238 -54.69 43.75 5.33
N ASN A 239 -54.09 44.89 5.65
CA ASN A 239 -54.78 46.00 6.27
C ASN A 239 -55.84 46.61 5.32
N GLU A 240 -55.48 46.83 4.06
CA GLU A 240 -56.43 47.29 3.04
C GLU A 240 -57.58 46.30 2.82
N SER A 241 -57.29 44.99 2.80
CA SER A 241 -58.32 43.97 2.66
C SER A 241 -59.31 43.96 3.82
N LEU A 242 -58.86 44.29 5.04
CA LEU A 242 -59.70 44.40 6.22
C LEU A 242 -60.69 45.55 6.08
N GLU A 243 -60.22 46.71 5.62
CA GLU A 243 -61.07 47.89 5.40
C GLU A 243 -62.10 47.64 4.29
N LEU A 244 -61.71 47.03 3.17
CA LEU A 244 -62.64 46.65 2.12
C LEU A 244 -63.70 45.66 2.61
N THR A 245 -63.30 44.66 3.39
CA THR A 245 -64.21 43.68 3.98
C THR A 245 -65.19 44.36 4.94
N ARG A 246 -64.71 45.32 5.74
CA ARG A 246 -65.56 46.11 6.64
C ARG A 246 -66.59 46.94 5.88
N LEU A 247 -66.19 47.60 4.80
CA LEU A 247 -67.12 48.38 3.96
C LEU A 247 -68.15 47.48 3.26
N GLN A 248 -67.72 46.35 2.69
CA GLN A 248 -68.63 45.37 2.09
C GLN A 248 -69.63 44.84 3.12
N TYR A 249 -69.16 44.53 4.33
CA TYR A 249 -70.02 44.12 5.43
C TYR A 249 -71.07 45.20 5.74
N LEU A 250 -70.66 46.46 5.92
CA LEU A 250 -71.59 47.56 6.20
C LEU A 250 -72.61 47.78 5.08
N LEU A 251 -72.20 47.71 3.81
CA LEU A 251 -73.12 47.80 2.67
C LEU A 251 -74.11 46.64 2.62
N SER A 252 -73.65 45.42 2.90
CA SER A 252 -74.53 44.23 2.93
C SER A 252 -75.59 44.33 4.02
N VAL A 253 -75.21 44.85 5.20
CA VAL A 253 -76.15 45.11 6.31
C VAL A 253 -77.14 46.20 5.91
N ALA A 254 -76.67 47.33 5.36
CA ALA A 254 -77.53 48.42 4.91
C ALA A 254 -78.54 47.97 3.83
N GLN A 255 -78.11 47.14 2.88
CA GLN A 255 -78.99 46.58 1.84
C GLN A 255 -80.02 45.61 2.43
N ALA A 256 -79.62 44.74 3.35
CA ALA A 256 -80.55 43.81 4.03
C ALA A 256 -81.60 44.56 4.88
N CYS A 257 -81.23 45.66 5.53
CA CYS A 257 -82.16 46.49 6.29
C CYS A 257 -83.06 47.39 5.42
N SER A 258 -82.74 47.58 4.13
CA SER A 258 -83.57 48.35 3.20
C SER A 258 -84.77 47.56 2.66
N ASP A 259 -84.75 46.23 2.68
CA ASP A 259 -85.88 45.39 2.26
C ASP A 259 -86.80 45.11 3.47
N PRO A 260 -88.05 45.60 3.48
CA PRO A 260 -88.96 45.45 4.61
C PRO A 260 -89.33 43.99 4.92
N GLY A 261 -89.17 43.07 3.95
CA GLY A 261 -89.38 41.64 4.17
C GLY A 261 -88.23 40.99 4.94
N GLN A 262 -86.98 41.40 4.68
CA GLN A 262 -85.78 40.83 5.30
C GLN A 262 -85.43 41.48 6.65
N ALA A 263 -85.70 42.78 6.82
CA ALA A 263 -85.44 43.49 8.07
C ALA A 263 -86.17 42.89 9.30
N ARG A 264 -87.31 42.23 9.08
CA ARG A 264 -88.05 41.52 10.15
C ARG A 264 -87.38 40.24 10.63
N LEU A 265 -86.50 39.64 9.83
CA LEU A 265 -85.81 38.38 10.15
C LEU A 265 -84.51 38.60 10.95
N LEU A 266 -83.91 39.80 10.89
CA LEU A 266 -82.67 40.16 11.59
C LEU A 266 -82.82 41.45 12.41
N PRO A 267 -83.72 41.47 13.42
CA PRO A 267 -84.03 42.68 14.20
C PRO A 267 -82.82 43.23 14.98
N ASP A 268 -81.92 42.36 15.43
CA ASP A 268 -80.75 42.74 16.23
C ASP A 268 -79.69 43.53 15.42
N PHE A 269 -79.64 43.34 14.09
CA PHE A 269 -78.69 44.03 13.23
C PHE A 269 -79.23 45.37 12.71
N CYS A 270 -80.54 45.48 12.49
CA CYS A 270 -81.16 46.69 11.92
C CYS A 270 -81.64 47.71 12.99
N SER A 271 -81.71 47.33 14.28
CA SER A 271 -82.15 48.23 15.36
C SER A 271 -81.03 49.07 15.98
N ALA A 272 -79.76 48.72 15.74
CA ALA A 272 -78.61 49.40 16.32
C ALA A 272 -78.19 50.70 15.57
N GLN A 273 -78.91 51.07 14.51
CA GLN A 273 -78.53 52.18 13.61
C GLN A 273 -79.54 53.34 13.56
N ALA A 274 -80.51 53.35 14.49
CA ALA A 274 -81.52 54.42 14.64
C ALA A 274 -81.08 55.50 15.66
#